data_AF-A0A849S225-F1
#
_entry.id   AF-A0A849S225-F1
#
_cell.length_a   1.000
_cell.length_b   1.000
_cell.length_c   1.000
_cell.angle_alpha   90.00
_cell.angle_beta   90.00
_cell.angle_gamma   90.00
#
_symmetry.space_group_name_H-M   'P 1'
#
loop_
_entity.id
_entity.type
_entity.pdbx_description
1 polymer ?
#
loop_
_entity_poly.entity_id
_entity_poly.type
_entity_poly.pdbx_seq_one_letter_code
_entity_poly.pdbx_strand_id
1 'polypeptide(L)'
;MKKSASNTTKLTLSANQLPPLTAQQRAELDAIAAMPDEAIDYSDAPMLTDAFWQAVSLPATEQKTQITLRIDSDVLDFFRHTGKRYQTKINAVLRAYVDAHKNA
;
A
#
# COMPACT_ATOMS: atom_id res chain seq x y z
N MET A 1 -32.28 -15.29 2.98
CA MET A 1 -30.83 -15.13 2.78
C MET A 1 -30.16 -15.06 4.15
N LYS A 2 -29.38 -16.09 4.51
CA LYS A 2 -28.73 -16.21 5.83
C LYS A 2 -27.55 -15.25 5.88
N LYS A 3 -27.53 -14.32 6.85
CA LYS A 3 -26.39 -13.42 7.05
C LYS A 3 -25.23 -14.23 7.63
N SER A 4 -24.14 -14.35 6.88
CA SER A 4 -22.90 -14.97 7.35
C SER A 4 -22.28 -14.12 8.46
N ALA A 5 -21.96 -14.71 9.60
CA ALA A 5 -21.25 -14.03 10.68
C ALA A 5 -19.78 -13.83 10.27
N SER A 6 -19.37 -12.57 10.12
CA SER A 6 -17.97 -12.23 9.83
C SER A 6 -17.12 -12.46 11.09
N ASN A 7 -16.19 -13.40 11.05
CA ASN A 7 -15.21 -13.68 12.12
C ASN A 7 -14.07 -12.65 12.13
N THR A 8 -14.42 -11.36 12.14
CA THR A 8 -13.43 -10.26 12.10
C THR A 8 -13.53 -9.46 13.38
N THR A 9 -12.54 -9.63 14.27
CA THR A 9 -12.35 -8.78 15.44
C THR A 9 -11.70 -7.48 14.99
N LYS A 10 -12.41 -6.36 15.14
CA LYS A 10 -11.82 -5.02 14.94
C LYS A 10 -11.12 -4.61 16.22
N LEU A 11 -9.79 -4.67 16.23
CA LEU A 11 -8.97 -4.11 17.30
C LEU A 11 -8.65 -2.65 16.98
N THR A 12 -9.26 -1.72 17.72
CA THR A 12 -8.93 -0.29 17.63
C THR A 12 -7.93 0.06 18.73
N LEU A 13 -6.66 0.25 18.35
CA LEU A 13 -5.61 0.68 19.26
C LEU A 13 -5.57 2.21 19.31
N SER A 14 -6.03 2.79 20.41
CA SER A 14 -5.94 4.24 20.67
C SER A 14 -4.56 4.54 21.27
N ALA A 15 -3.70 5.25 20.52
CA ALA A 15 -2.33 5.57 20.95
C ALA A 15 -2.25 6.33 22.29
N ASN A 16 -3.30 7.07 22.65
CA ASN A 16 -3.37 7.84 23.90
C ASN A 16 -3.98 7.06 25.08
N GLN A 17 -4.39 5.80 24.89
CA GLN A 17 -5.00 4.95 25.92
C GLN A 17 -4.54 3.50 25.76
N LEU A 18 -3.23 3.29 25.76
CA LEU A 18 -2.66 1.95 25.73
C LEU A 18 -2.85 1.26 27.09
N PRO A 19 -3.32 0.00 27.12
CA PRO A 19 -3.36 -0.76 28.37
C PRO A 19 -1.94 -0.92 28.93
N PRO A 20 -1.75 -0.87 30.26
CA PRO A 20 -0.45 -1.12 30.86
C PRO A 20 0.01 -2.56 30.58
N LEU A 21 1.32 -2.74 30.42
CA LEU A 21 1.91 -4.07 30.23
C LEU A 21 1.58 -4.97 31.43
N THR A 22 1.21 -6.21 31.16
CA THR A 22 1.06 -7.22 32.22
C THR A 22 2.42 -7.60 32.78
N ALA A 23 2.46 -8.15 34.00
CA ALA A 23 3.70 -8.63 34.60
C ALA A 23 4.39 -9.71 33.75
N GLN A 24 3.61 -10.53 33.04
CA GLN A 24 4.14 -11.53 32.10
C GLN A 24 4.81 -10.87 30.89
N GLN A 25 4.15 -9.90 30.25
CA GLN A 25 4.72 -9.16 29.12
C GLN A 25 5.99 -8.40 29.52
N ARG A 26 6.02 -7.86 30.74
CA ARG A 26 7.22 -7.20 31.28
C ARG A 26 8.38 -8.19 31.42
N ALA A 27 8.12 -9.35 32.03
CA ALA A 27 9.13 -10.39 32.21
C ALA A 27 9.65 -10.95 30.87
N GLU A 28 8.78 -11.09 29.86
CA GLU A 28 9.18 -11.48 28.51
C GLU A 28 10.10 -10.43 27.86
N LEU A 29 9.77 -9.15 27.97
CA LEU A 29 10.62 -8.07 27.46
C LEU A 29 11.97 -8.01 28.17
N ASP A 30 11.98 -8.18 29.50
CA ASP A 30 13.22 -8.22 30.29
C ASP A 30 14.09 -9.43 29.90
N ALA A 31 13.47 -10.57 29.61
CA ALA A 31 14.17 -11.77 29.11
C ALA A 31 14.76 -11.57 27.70
N ILE A 32 14.02 -10.93 26.79
CA ILE A 32 14.50 -10.60 25.44
C ILE A 32 15.63 -9.56 25.53
N ALA A 33 15.52 -8.56 26.40
CA ALA A 33 16.54 -7.53 26.57
C ALA A 33 17.85 -8.06 27.17
N ALA A 34 17.79 -9.15 27.95
CA ALA A 34 18.96 -9.82 28.51
C ALA A 34 19.57 -10.88 27.58
N MET A 35 18.90 -11.23 26.47
CA MET A 35 19.40 -12.19 25.49
C MET A 35 20.56 -11.58 24.68
N PRO A 36 21.69 -12.27 24.51
CA PRO A 36 22.77 -11.80 23.65
C PRO A 36 22.37 -11.91 22.17
N ASP A 37 22.86 -10.99 21.34
CA ASP A 37 22.55 -10.93 19.90
C ASP A 37 22.86 -12.25 19.16
N GLU A 38 23.89 -12.98 19.60
CA GLU A 38 24.31 -14.28 19.04
C GLU A 38 23.25 -15.39 19.20
N ALA A 39 22.35 -15.25 20.18
CA ALA A 39 21.25 -16.18 20.41
C ALA A 39 19.99 -15.85 19.60
N ILE A 40 19.99 -14.75 18.85
CA ILE A 40 18.88 -14.36 17.98
C ILE A 40 18.93 -15.20 16.70
N ASP A 41 17.87 -15.96 16.44
CA ASP A 41 17.72 -16.74 15.22
C ASP A 41 17.21 -15.85 14.07
N TYR A 42 18.00 -15.73 13.00
CA TYR A 42 17.67 -14.99 11.78
C TYR A 42 17.35 -15.92 10.58
N SER A 43 17.11 -17.21 10.81
CA SER A 43 16.90 -18.20 9.75
C SER A 43 15.67 -17.92 8.87
N ASP A 44 14.64 -17.27 9.42
CA ASP A 44 13.40 -16.88 8.74
C ASP A 44 13.46 -15.49 8.08
N ALA A 45 14.38 -14.64 8.53
CA ALA A 45 14.56 -13.26 8.10
C ALA A 45 16.02 -13.00 7.68
N PRO A 46 16.46 -13.54 6.51
CA PRO A 46 17.82 -13.36 6.05
C PRO A 46 18.14 -11.88 5.83
N MET A 47 19.37 -11.49 6.16
CA MET A 47 19.83 -10.11 6.02
C MET A 47 19.74 -9.67 4.55
N LEU A 48 18.97 -8.61 4.30
CA LEU A 48 18.89 -7.99 2.98
C LEU A 48 20.12 -7.10 2.78
N THR A 49 20.92 -7.41 1.76
CA THR A 49 22.13 -6.64 1.42
C THR A 49 21.80 -5.36 0.68
N ASP A 50 22.72 -4.40 0.66
CA ASP A 50 22.56 -3.18 -0.17
C ASP A 50 22.35 -3.51 -1.65
N ALA A 51 22.96 -4.60 -2.13
CA ALA A 51 22.77 -5.08 -3.50
C ALA A 51 21.31 -5.46 -3.79
N PHE A 52 20.58 -6.01 -2.81
CA PHE A 52 19.14 -6.27 -2.95
C PHE A 52 18.38 -4.96 -3.17
N TRP A 53 18.63 -3.94 -2.35
CA TRP A 53 17.96 -2.65 -2.45
C TRP A 53 18.31 -1.88 -3.72
N GLN A 54 19.55 -2.01 -4.22
CA GLN A 54 19.97 -1.40 -5.49
C GLN A 54 19.39 -2.13 -6.72
N ALA A 55 19.19 -3.45 -6.63
CA ALA A 55 18.57 -4.24 -7.70
C ALA A 55 17.05 -3.99 -7.81
N VAL A 56 16.42 -3.50 -6.74
CA VAL A 56 15.01 -3.09 -6.75
C VAL A 56 14.88 -1.75 -7.48
N SER A 57 14.72 -1.83 -8.80
CA SER A 57 14.17 -0.70 -9.55
C SER A 57 12.70 -0.55 -9.16
N LEU A 58 12.40 0.39 -8.28
CA LEU A 58 11.02 0.87 -8.13
C LEU A 58 10.52 1.27 -9.52
N PRO A 59 9.32 0.82 -9.97
CA PRO A 59 8.78 1.33 -11.21
C PRO A 59 8.74 2.84 -11.06
N ALA A 60 9.40 3.56 -11.98
CA ALA A 60 9.34 5.01 -12.01
C ALA A 60 7.86 5.38 -12.00
N THR A 61 7.37 5.83 -10.85
CA THR A 61 5.98 6.22 -10.73
C THR A 61 5.91 7.51 -11.52
N GLU A 62 5.44 7.43 -12.76
CA GLU A 62 5.17 8.60 -13.56
C GLU A 62 4.32 9.55 -12.72
N GLN A 63 4.92 10.67 -12.31
CA GLN A 63 4.25 11.62 -11.45
C GLN A 63 3.11 12.23 -12.24
N LYS A 64 1.87 11.91 -11.85
CA LYS A 64 0.69 12.49 -12.47
C LYS A 64 0.65 13.96 -12.12
N THR A 65 0.80 14.82 -13.12
CA THR A 65 0.62 16.27 -12.93
C THR A 65 -0.87 16.58 -12.83
N GLN A 66 -1.29 17.23 -11.75
CA GLN A 66 -2.65 17.74 -11.62
C GLN A 66 -2.79 19.00 -12.48
N ILE A 67 -3.65 18.94 -13.50
CA ILE A 67 -3.97 20.06 -14.38
C ILE A 67 -5.49 20.28 -14.44
N THR A 68 -5.91 21.50 -14.76
CA THR A 68 -7.31 21.82 -15.06
C THR A 68 -7.53 21.71 -16.56
N LEU A 69 -8.18 20.62 -16.99
CA LEU A 69 -8.55 20.36 -18.38
C LEU A 69 -10.06 20.49 -18.57
N ARG A 70 -10.50 21.14 -19.65
CA ARG A 70 -11.90 21.16 -20.06
C ARG A 70 -12.17 19.96 -20.97
N ILE A 71 -13.23 19.21 -20.66
CA ILE A 71 -13.70 18.04 -21.42
C ILE A 71 -15.17 18.28 -21.73
N ASP A 72 -15.60 17.90 -22.93
CA ASP A 72 -17.00 17.98 -23.33
C ASP A 72 -17.89 17.16 -22.39
N SER A 73 -19.12 17.63 -22.17
CA SER A 73 -20.02 17.07 -21.15
C SER A 73 -20.42 15.63 -21.47
N ASP A 74 -20.67 15.33 -22.74
CA ASP A 74 -21.04 14.01 -23.23
C ASP A 74 -19.91 12.97 -23.04
N VAL A 75 -18.67 13.36 -23.31
CA VAL A 75 -17.48 12.53 -23.09
C VAL A 75 -17.29 12.28 -21.60
N LEU A 76 -17.41 13.31 -20.76
CA LEU A 76 -17.30 13.16 -19.32
C LEU A 76 -18.39 12.24 -18.77
N ASP A 77 -19.63 12.39 -19.24
CA ASP A 77 -20.76 11.56 -18.83
C ASP A 77 -20.56 10.11 -19.24
N PHE A 78 -20.09 9.84 -20.45
CA PHE A 78 -19.72 8.49 -20.89
C PHE A 78 -18.75 7.83 -19.90
N PHE A 79 -17.66 8.50 -19.52
CA PHE A 79 -16.68 7.94 -18.59
C PHE A 79 -17.26 7.77 -17.18
N ARG A 80 -18.10 8.69 -16.70
CA ARG A 80 -18.76 8.58 -15.38
C ARG A 80 -19.67 7.35 -15.30
N HIS A 81 -20.38 7.01 -16.36
CA HIS A 81 -21.23 5.81 -16.42
C HIS A 81 -20.42 4.51 -16.26
N THR A 82 -19.14 4.52 -16.60
CA THR A 82 -18.27 3.34 -16.44
C THR A 82 -17.85 3.06 -14.98
N GLY A 83 -18.30 3.87 -14.02
CA GLY A 83 -18.18 3.64 -12.59
C GLY A 83 -17.01 4.36 -11.90
N LYS A 84 -16.63 3.85 -10.73
CA LYS A 84 -15.51 4.40 -9.94
C LYS A 84 -14.22 4.41 -10.78
N ARG A 85 -13.35 5.41 -10.55
CA ARG A 85 -12.07 5.61 -11.25
C ARG A 85 -12.19 6.04 -12.72
N TYR A 86 -13.29 6.68 -13.13
CA TYR A 86 -13.46 7.23 -14.48
C TYR A 86 -12.28 8.11 -14.96
N GLN A 87 -11.69 8.92 -14.07
CA GLN A 87 -10.48 9.72 -14.39
C GLN A 87 -9.28 8.86 -14.76
N THR A 88 -9.11 7.69 -14.13
CA THR A 88 -8.03 6.75 -14.48
C THR A 88 -8.23 6.18 -15.88
N LYS A 89 -9.49 5.95 -16.29
CA LYS A 89 -9.82 5.47 -17.64
C LYS A 89 -9.58 6.54 -18.69
N ILE A 90 -9.95 7.79 -18.41
CA ILE A 90 -9.62 8.94 -19.28
C ILE A 90 -8.11 8.99 -19.52
N ASN A 91 -7.31 8.92 -18.46
CA ASN A 91 -5.86 8.94 -18.59
C ASN A 91 -5.30 7.75 -19.39
N ALA A 92 -5.89 6.55 -19.26
CA ALA A 92 -5.46 5.38 -20.03
C ALA A 92 -5.70 5.56 -21.54
N VAL A 93 -6.84 6.15 -21.92
CA VAL A 93 -7.14 6.47 -23.33
C VAL A 93 -6.18 7.51 -23.88
N LEU A 94 -5.90 8.58 -23.11
CA LEU A 94 -4.92 9.59 -23.50
C LEU A 94 -3.52 8.99 -23.68
N ARG A 95 -3.12 8.06 -22.80
CA ARG A 95 -1.84 7.35 -22.94
C ARG A 95 -1.80 6.49 -24.20
N ALA A 96 -2.83 5.68 -24.45
CA ALA A 96 -2.91 4.86 -25.65
C ALA A 96 -2.84 5.72 -26.93
N TYR A 97 -3.51 6.88 -26.95
CA TYR A 97 -3.41 7.84 -28.06
C TYR A 97 -1.98 8.35 -28.24
N VAL A 98 -1.32 8.79 -27.17
CA VAL A 98 0.06 9.28 -27.21
C VAL A 98 1.02 8.20 -27.72
N ASP A 99 0.92 6.97 -27.20
CA ASP A 99 1.82 5.88 -27.57
C ASP A 99 1.65 5.46 -29.04
N ALA A 100 0.43 5.50 -29.55
CA ALA A 100 0.14 5.25 -30.96
C ALA A 100 0.76 6.31 -31.91
N HIS A 101 0.92 7.55 -31.45
CA HIS A 101 1.45 8.66 -32.27
C HIS A 101 2.93 8.95 -32.03
N LYS A 102 3.54 8.38 -30.98
CA LYS A 102 4.98 8.53 -30.70
C LYS A 102 5.87 7.67 -31.59
N ASN A 103 5.32 6.63 -32.22
CA ASN A 103 6.04 5.69 -33.07
C ASN A 103 5.73 5.90 -34.57
N ALA A 104 5.22 7.07 -34.95
CA ALA A 104 4.94 7.48 -36.32
C ALA A 104 5.97 8.50 -36.83
#